data_AF-H1KVJ6-F1
#
_entry.id   AF-H1KVJ6-F1
#
_cell.length_a   1.000
_cell.length_b   1.000
_cell.length_c   1.000
_cell.angle_alpha   90.00
_cell.angle_beta   90.00
_cell.angle_gamma   90.00
#
_symmetry.space_group_name_H-M   'P 1'
#
loop_
_entity.id
_entity.type
_entity.pdbx_description
1 polymer ?
#
loop_
_entity_poly.entity_id
_entity_poly.type
_entity_poly.pdbx_seq_one_letter_code
_entity_poly.pdbx_strand_id
1 'polypeptide(L)'
;MNVSLDWAAMAACLRPNGKLHVVGAILEPMPISAIDLIFGQKRVSGSPNGSPPAMATMLDFAARHQILPQVEHFPMSRVNDALEHLEAGKARYRVVLDPDFT
;
A
#
# COMPACT_ATOMS: atom_id res chain seq x y z
N MET A 1 4.47 9.16 8.03
CA MET A 1 3.60 10.28 7.60
C MET A 1 2.15 9.83 7.64
N ASN A 2 1.39 10.25 8.66
CA ASN A 2 -0.07 10.16 8.67
C ASN A 2 -0.59 11.44 8.03
N VAL A 3 -1.25 11.35 6.90
CA VAL A 3 -1.77 12.51 6.17
C VAL A 3 -3.25 12.25 5.90
N SER A 4 -4.09 13.21 6.29
CA SER A 4 -5.50 13.16 5.97
C SER A 4 -5.69 13.23 4.46
N LEU A 5 -6.50 12.32 3.91
CA LEU A 5 -6.78 12.24 2.47
C LEU A 5 -8.10 12.94 2.15
N ASP A 6 -8.22 13.47 0.92
CA ASP A 6 -9.49 13.99 0.43
C ASP A 6 -10.43 12.84 0.02
N TRP A 7 -11.19 12.36 0.99
CA TRP A 7 -12.11 11.24 0.83
C TRP A 7 -13.25 11.51 -0.15
N ALA A 8 -13.72 12.76 -0.21
CA ALA A 8 -14.78 13.16 -1.13
C ALA A 8 -14.27 13.10 -2.58
N ALA A 9 -13.06 13.62 -2.83
CA ALA A 9 -12.43 13.52 -4.15
C ALA A 9 -12.18 12.06 -4.55
N MET A 10 -11.65 11.22 -3.64
CA MET A 10 -11.45 9.79 -3.91
C MET A 10 -12.76 9.07 -4.24
N ALA A 11 -13.84 9.37 -3.49
CA ALA A 11 -15.16 8.81 -3.77
C ALA A 11 -15.72 9.29 -5.10
N ALA A 12 -15.49 10.55 -5.49
CA ALA A 12 -15.92 11.11 -6.77
C ALA A 12 -15.21 10.46 -7.97
N CYS A 13 -13.97 9.98 -7.82
CA CYS A 13 -13.26 9.23 -8.86
C CYS A 13 -13.86 7.84 -9.17
N LEU A 14 -14.73 7.32 -8.29
CA LEU A 14 -15.37 6.03 -8.51
C LEU A 14 -16.54 6.14 -9.49
N ARG A 15 -16.53 5.25 -10.49
CA ARG A 15 -17.69 4.96 -11.34
C ARG A 15 -18.84 4.38 -10.49
N PRO A 16 -20.10 4.39 -10.99
CA PRO A 16 -21.18 3.64 -10.36
C PRO A 16 -20.78 2.18 -10.12
N ASN A 17 -21.14 1.61 -8.97
CA ASN A 17 -20.69 0.30 -8.47
C ASN A 17 -19.19 0.18 -8.16
N GLY A 18 -18.44 1.29 -8.19
CA GLY A 18 -17.02 1.32 -7.86
C GLY A 18 -16.71 0.92 -6.42
N LYS A 19 -15.45 0.56 -6.16
CA LYS A 19 -14.97 0.14 -4.85
C LYS A 19 -13.72 0.92 -4.46
N LEU A 20 -13.77 1.60 -3.32
CA LEU A 20 -12.59 2.07 -2.61
C LEU A 20 -12.08 0.93 -1.71
N HIS A 21 -10.85 0.48 -1.93
CA HIS A 21 -10.22 -0.57 -1.11
C HIS A 21 -9.05 0.03 -0.33
N VAL A 22 -9.14 0.01 0.99
CA VAL A 22 -8.18 0.62 1.92
C VAL A 22 -7.17 -0.42 2.36
N VAL A 23 -5.89 -0.13 2.10
CA VAL A 23 -4.73 -0.96 2.52
C VAL A 23 -3.78 -0.21 3.46
N GLY A 24 -3.98 1.10 3.63
CA GLY A 24 -3.20 1.93 4.55
C GLY A 24 -3.81 1.91 5.96
N ALA A 25 -2.95 1.96 6.98
CA ALA A 25 -3.37 2.14 8.36
C ALA A 25 -3.45 3.64 8.68
N ILE A 26 -4.65 4.21 8.54
CA ILE A 26 -4.92 5.62 8.83
C ILE A 26 -5.46 5.72 10.25
N LEU A 27 -4.90 6.63 11.04
CA LEU A 27 -5.27 6.80 12.45
C LEU A 27 -6.53 7.66 12.61
N GLU A 28 -6.77 8.56 11.65
CA GLU A 28 -7.96 9.41 11.64
C GLU A 28 -9.17 8.68 11.05
N PRO A 29 -10.39 8.91 11.56
CA PRO A 29 -11.60 8.40 10.94
C PRO A 29 -11.73 8.87 9.49
N MET A 30 -12.27 8.00 8.64
CA MET A 30 -12.51 8.28 7.22
C MET A 30 -13.94 8.83 7.04
N PRO A 31 -14.16 10.14 6.83
CA PRO A 31 -15.49 10.71 6.60
C PRO A 31 -16.04 10.29 5.22
N ILE A 32 -16.86 9.25 5.19
CA ILE A 32 -17.54 8.77 3.97
C ILE A 32 -18.97 9.30 3.92
N SER A 33 -19.34 9.95 2.81
CA SER A 33 -20.70 10.39 2.53
C SER A 33 -21.63 9.22 2.21
N ALA A 34 -22.69 9.06 3.00
CA ALA A 34 -23.71 8.03 2.74
C ALA A 34 -24.46 8.27 1.42
N ILE A 35 -24.68 9.54 1.05
CA ILE A 35 -25.35 9.93 -0.20
C ILE A 35 -24.54 9.45 -1.41
N ASP A 36 -23.21 9.58 -1.37
CA ASP A 36 -22.34 9.11 -2.45
C ASP A 36 -22.35 7.59 -2.60
N LEU A 37 -22.46 6.86 -1.48
CA LEU A 37 -22.61 5.41 -1.49
C LEU A 37 -23.97 4.99 -2.09
N ILE A 38 -25.06 5.65 -1.71
CA ILE A 38 -26.42 5.32 -2.15
C ILE A 38 -26.60 5.57 -3.65
N PHE A 39 -26.37 6.80 -4.11
CA PHE A 39 -26.65 7.17 -5.50
C PHE A 39 -25.66 6.55 -6.50
N GLY A 40 -24.42 6.29 -6.06
CA GLY A 40 -23.42 5.63 -6.89
C GLY A 40 -23.34 4.11 -6.72
N GLN A 41 -24.11 3.51 -5.80
CA GLN A 41 -23.95 2.11 -5.37
C GLN A 41 -22.49 1.75 -5.05
N LYS A 42 -21.75 2.71 -4.47
CA LYS A 42 -20.31 2.58 -4.23
C LYS A 42 -20.04 1.71 -3.00
N ARG A 43 -18.84 1.13 -2.92
CA ARG A 43 -18.43 0.24 -1.84
C ARG A 43 -17.12 0.69 -1.22
N VAL A 44 -16.99 0.49 0.09
CA VAL A 44 -15.74 0.68 0.85
C VAL A 44 -15.38 -0.66 1.48
N SER A 45 -14.10 -1.05 1.40
CA SER A 45 -13.59 -2.30 1.96
C SER A 45 -12.13 -2.15 2.34
N GLY A 46 -11.57 -3.08 3.09
CA GLY A 46 -10.14 -3.12 3.38
C GLY A 46 -9.63 -4.54 3.57
N SER A 47 -8.32 -4.71 3.52
CA SER A 47 -7.65 -5.98 3.84
C SER A 47 -6.22 -5.72 4.33
N PRO A 48 -5.72 -6.46 5.33
CA PRO A 48 -4.36 -6.30 5.83
C PRO A 48 -3.34 -7.11 5.01
N ASN A 49 -3.72 -8.32 4.57
CA ASN A 49 -2.90 -9.23 3.77
C ASN A 49 -3.78 -10.25 3.04
N GLY A 50 -3.19 -10.98 2.08
CA GLY A 50 -3.83 -12.10 1.39
C GLY A 50 -3.59 -13.44 2.10
N SER A 51 -4.39 -14.46 1.75
CA SER A 51 -4.15 -15.83 2.21
C SER A 51 -2.90 -16.43 1.56
N PRO A 52 -2.23 -17.43 2.17
CA PRO A 52 -1.03 -18.04 1.58
C PRO A 52 -1.22 -18.55 0.14
N PRO A 53 -2.33 -19.23 -0.23
CA PRO A 53 -2.56 -19.63 -1.62
C PRO A 53 -2.75 -18.44 -2.58
N ALA A 54 -3.38 -17.36 -2.13
CA ALA A 54 -3.55 -16.15 -2.92
C ALA A 54 -2.21 -15.44 -3.14
N MET A 55 -1.34 -15.41 -2.13
CA MET A 55 0.01 -14.86 -2.23
C MET A 55 0.88 -15.67 -3.20
N ALA A 56 0.82 -17.01 -3.15
CA ALA A 56 1.52 -17.86 -4.13
C ALA A 56 1.07 -17.57 -5.56
N THR A 57 -0.25 -17.45 -5.78
CA THR A 57 -0.82 -17.09 -7.09
C THR A 57 -0.34 -15.71 -7.56
N MET A 58 -0.23 -14.73 -6.65
CA MET A 58 0.27 -13.39 -6.95
C MET A 58 1.75 -13.42 -7.35
N LEU A 59 2.59 -14.20 -6.64
CA LEU A 59 4.01 -14.35 -6.98
C LEU A 59 4.20 -15.02 -8.35
N ASP A 60 3.41 -16.04 -8.65
CA ASP A 60 3.40 -16.68 -9.98
C ASP A 60 3.04 -15.69 -11.09
N PHE A 61 2.03 -14.84 -10.86
CA PHE A 61 1.65 -13.79 -11.79
C PHE A 61 2.77 -12.76 -11.97
N ALA A 62 3.38 -12.30 -10.88
CA ALA A 62 4.48 -11.33 -10.92
C ALA A 62 5.68 -11.87 -11.71
N ALA A 63 6.05 -13.14 -11.48
CA ALA A 63 7.14 -13.80 -12.21
C ALA A 63 6.86 -13.90 -13.71
N ARG A 64 5.63 -14.27 -14.11
CA ARG A 64 5.22 -14.38 -15.52
C ARG A 64 5.23 -13.04 -16.25
N HIS A 65 4.91 -11.96 -15.56
CA HIS A 65 4.77 -10.62 -16.15
C HIS A 65 5.97 -9.69 -15.87
N GLN A 66 7.04 -10.21 -15.27
CA GLN A 66 8.22 -9.45 -14.86
C GLN A 66 7.89 -8.20 -14.03
N ILE A 67 6.97 -8.35 -13.09
CA ILE A 67 6.60 -7.29 -12.15
C ILE A 67 7.62 -7.31 -11.01
N LEU A 68 8.55 -6.36 -11.05
CA LEU A 68 9.62 -6.24 -10.05
C LEU A 68 9.39 -5.00 -9.17
N PRO A 69 9.67 -5.11 -7.86
CA PRO A 69 9.69 -3.93 -7.00
C PRO A 69 10.90 -3.05 -7.35
N GLN A 70 10.75 -1.74 -7.18
CA GLN A 70 11.88 -0.81 -7.17
C GLN A 70 12.45 -0.74 -5.75
N VAL A 71 13.67 -1.22 -5.62
CA VAL A 71 14.32 -1.47 -4.32
C VAL A 71 15.63 -0.71 -4.19
N GLU A 72 15.97 -0.38 -2.95
CA GLU A 72 17.25 0.15 -2.53
C GLU A 72 17.87 -0.79 -1.52
N HIS A 73 19.09 -1.25 -1.82
CA HIS A 73 19.78 -2.26 -1.03
C HIS A 73 20.70 -1.61 0.00
N PHE A 74 20.62 -2.09 1.24
CA PHE A 74 21.49 -1.70 2.35
C PHE A 74 22.07 -2.96 3.01
N PRO A 75 23.35 -2.99 3.40
CA PRO A 75 23.88 -4.10 4.16
C PRO A 75 23.24 -4.15 5.55
N MET A 76 23.01 -5.35 6.10
CA MET A 76 22.33 -5.50 7.38
C MET A 76 23.13 -4.90 8.56
N SER A 77 24.46 -4.85 8.46
CA SER A 77 25.32 -4.08 9.38
C SER A 77 25.00 -2.58 9.47
N ARG A 78 24.35 -2.00 8.45
CA ARG A 78 23.96 -0.58 8.39
C ARG A 78 22.45 -0.38 8.49
N VAL A 79 21.76 -1.21 9.26
CA VAL A 79 20.30 -1.13 9.45
C VAL A 79 19.82 0.25 9.92
N ASN A 80 20.57 0.93 10.80
CA ASN A 80 20.17 2.25 11.31
C ASN A 80 20.13 3.30 10.19
N ASP A 81 21.14 3.32 9.33
CA ASP A 81 21.19 4.24 8.20
C ASP A 81 20.04 3.98 7.22
N ALA A 82 19.67 2.71 7.03
CA ALA A 82 18.55 2.30 6.20
C ALA A 82 17.19 2.78 6.79
N LEU A 83 17.05 2.73 8.11
CA LEU A 83 15.88 3.25 8.83
C LEU A 83 15.79 4.77 8.77
N GLU A 84 16.89 5.49 9.00
CA GLU A 84 16.94 6.95 8.87
C GLU A 84 16.61 7.40 7.44
N HIS A 85 17.09 6.67 6.44
CA HIS A 85 16.78 6.92 5.04
C HIS A 85 15.28 6.76 4.73
N LEU A 86 14.67 5.70 5.27
CA LEU A 86 13.23 5.45 5.14
C LEU A 86 12.40 6.53 5.85
N GLU A 87 12.75 6.88 7.09
CA GLU A 87 12.04 7.88 7.89
C GLU A 87 12.11 9.28 7.26
N ALA A 88 13.27 9.64 6.69
CA ALA A 88 13.45 10.87 5.96
C ALA A 88 12.66 10.94 4.64
N GLY A 89 11.93 9.87 4.26
CA GLY A 89 11.13 9.81 3.04
C GLY A 89 11.97 9.78 1.76
N LYS A 90 13.25 9.39 1.86
CA LYS A 90 14.18 9.38 0.72
C LYS A 90 14.08 8.10 -0.12
N ALA A 91 13.49 7.04 0.45
CA ALA A 91 13.35 5.74 -0.22
C ALA A 91 12.42 5.80 -1.44
N ARG A 92 12.85 5.21 -2.55
CA ARG A 92 12.07 5.02 -3.77
C ARG A 92 12.23 3.59 -4.30
N TYR A 93 11.40 2.63 -3.89
CA TYR A 93 10.20 2.71 -3.05
C TYR A 93 10.27 1.78 -1.84
N ARG A 94 11.20 0.82 -1.83
CA ARG A 94 11.36 -0.17 -0.77
C ARG A 94 12.83 -0.33 -0.43
N VAL A 95 13.14 -0.29 0.86
CA VAL A 95 14.45 -0.65 1.40
C VAL A 95 14.50 -2.17 1.55
N VAL A 96 15.59 -2.79 1.08
CA VAL A 96 15.90 -4.21 1.24
C VAL A 96 17.22 -4.32 2.00
N LEU A 97 17.24 -5.15 3.04
CA LEU A 97 18.45 -5.42 3.82
C LEU A 97 19.10 -6.71 3.33
N ASP A 98 20.34 -6.62 2.87
CA ASP A 98 21.13 -7.77 2.43
C ASP A 98 21.96 -8.32 3.60
N PRO A 99 21.95 -9.64 3.84
CA PRO A 99 22.75 -10.24 4.91
C PRO A 99 24.25 -10.12 4.59
N ASP A 100 25.01 -9.55 5.53
CA ASP A 100 26.47 -9.40 5.46
C ASP A 100 27.19 -9.97 6.70
N PHE A 101 26.45 -10.69 7.55
CA PHE A 101 27.02 -11.45 8.66
C PHE A 101 27.77 -12.65 8.11
N THR A 102 29.10 -12.53 8.08
CA THR A 102 30.01 -13.65 7.82
C THR A 102 30.44 -14.29 9.13
#